data_AF-A0A6F8SMY0-F1
#
_entry.id   AF-A0A6F8SMY0-F1
#
_cell.length_a   1.000
_cell.length_b   1.000
_cell.length_c   1.000
_cell.angle_alpha   90.00
_cell.angle_beta   90.00
_cell.angle_gamma   90.00
#
_symmetry.space_group_name_H-M   'P 1'
#
loop_
_entity.id
_entity.type
_entity.pdbx_description
1 polymer ?
#
loop_
_entity_poly.entity_id
_entity_poly.type
_entity_poly.pdbx_seq_one_letter_code
_entity_poly.pdbx_strand_id
1 'polypeptide(L)'
;MRAALPDELRAYMDGLGKDARTERIRLKRNVSADRGWAAMVSAAESALAHTGRVDEAGMAVAALRSESGPTDYDEPVDFGVYDAAFGKEAA
;
A
#
# COMPACT_ATOMS: atom_id res chain seq x y z
N MET A 1 -9.26 18.38 -10.45
CA MET A 1 -8.67 17.02 -10.31
C MET A 1 -7.43 17.00 -9.41
N ARG A 2 -6.41 17.86 -9.61
CA ARG A 2 -5.22 17.92 -8.73
C ARG A 2 -5.51 18.42 -7.30
N ALA A 3 -6.37 19.44 -7.17
CA ALA A 3 -6.81 19.96 -5.87
C ALA A 3 -7.69 18.96 -5.08
N ALA A 4 -8.24 17.95 -5.76
CA ALA A 4 -9.06 16.90 -5.13
C ALA A 4 -8.22 15.73 -4.60
N LEU A 5 -6.89 15.76 -4.79
CA LEU A 5 -5.99 14.80 -4.16
C LEU A 5 -5.64 15.27 -2.74
N PRO A 6 -5.44 14.34 -1.80
CA PRO A 6 -4.83 14.59 -0.50
C PRO A 6 -3.46 15.30 -0.63
N ASP A 7 -3.12 16.13 0.34
CA ASP A 7 -1.97 17.05 0.25
C ASP A 7 -0.63 16.31 0.12
N GLU A 8 -0.42 15.23 0.89
CA GLU A 8 0.80 14.42 0.81
C GLU A 8 0.94 13.73 -0.55
N LEU A 9 -0.15 13.14 -1.06
CA LEU A 9 -0.16 12.52 -2.39
C LEU A 9 0.08 13.56 -3.49
N ARG A 10 -0.42 14.79 -3.31
CA ARG A 10 -0.17 15.89 -4.24
C ARG A 10 1.30 16.30 -4.21
N ALA A 11 1.87 16.52 -3.03
CA ALA A 11 3.28 16.86 -2.85
C ALA A 11 4.21 15.78 -3.42
N TYR A 12 3.90 14.50 -3.17
CA TYR A 12 4.61 13.37 -3.76
C TYR A 12 4.60 13.43 -5.29
N MET A 13 3.42 13.56 -5.90
CA MET A 13 3.29 13.69 -7.36
C MET A 13 4.05 14.92 -7.88
N ASP A 14 4.23 15.94 -7.04
CA ASP A 14 4.90 17.18 -7.36
C ASP A 14 6.41 17.14 -7.34
N GLY A 15 6.98 16.27 -6.52
CA GLY A 15 8.41 15.95 -6.53
C GLY A 15 8.84 15.04 -7.68
N LEU A 16 7.91 14.44 -8.43
CA LEU A 16 8.27 13.52 -9.52
C LEU A 16 8.79 14.25 -10.76
N GLY A 17 9.85 13.69 -11.35
CA GLY A 17 10.29 14.02 -12.71
C GLY A 17 9.22 13.70 -13.76
N LYS A 18 9.36 14.28 -14.96
CA LYS A 18 8.35 14.24 -16.03
C LYS A 18 7.86 12.83 -16.38
N ASP A 19 8.79 11.90 -16.57
CA ASP A 19 8.46 10.54 -17.03
C ASP A 19 7.77 9.74 -15.92
N ALA A 20 8.35 9.76 -14.71
CA ALA A 20 7.75 9.15 -13.52
C ALA A 20 6.36 9.72 -13.22
N ARG A 21 6.17 11.05 -13.36
CA ARG A 21 4.85 11.68 -13.18
C ARG A 21 3.85 11.16 -14.21
N THR A 22 4.26 11.05 -15.47
CA THR A 22 3.38 10.59 -16.56
C THR A 22 2.94 9.15 -16.32
N GLU A 23 3.87 8.29 -15.91
CA GLU A 23 3.59 6.89 -15.55
C GLU A 23 2.60 6.80 -14.38
N ARG A 24 2.84 7.52 -13.28
CA ARG A 24 1.91 7.54 -12.12
C ARG A 24 0.52 8.05 -12.49
N ILE A 25 0.43 9.05 -13.37
CA ILE A 25 -0.87 9.54 -13.86
C ILE A 25 -1.61 8.45 -14.64
N ARG A 26 -0.91 7.71 -15.52
CA ARG A 26 -1.50 6.60 -16.28
C ARG A 26 -1.99 5.50 -15.35
N LEU A 27 -1.16 5.09 -14.39
CA LEU A 27 -1.51 4.09 -13.38
C LEU A 27 -2.78 4.49 -12.63
N LYS A 28 -2.81 5.69 -12.05
CA LYS A 28 -3.98 6.21 -11.34
C LYS A 28 -5.23 6.29 -12.22
N ARG A 29 -5.07 6.68 -13.49
CA ARG A 29 -6.19 6.70 -14.44
C ARG A 29 -6.75 5.29 -14.65
N ASN A 30 -5.88 4.30 -14.82
CA ASN A 30 -6.29 2.91 -15.04
C ASN A 30 -6.99 2.34 -13.80
N VAL A 31 -6.42 2.53 -12.61
CA VAL A 31 -7.06 2.10 -11.34
C VAL A 31 -8.39 2.80 -11.12
N SER A 32 -8.48 4.11 -11.40
CA SER A 32 -9.74 4.85 -11.29
C SER A 32 -10.79 4.40 -12.30
N ALA A 33 -10.40 3.90 -13.47
CA ALA A 33 -11.31 3.37 -14.47
C ALA A 33 -11.81 1.96 -14.09
N ASP A 34 -10.96 1.16 -13.45
CA ASP A 34 -11.28 -0.20 -12.99
C ASP A 34 -12.15 -0.19 -11.70
N ARG A 35 -11.74 0.59 -10.68
CA ARG A 35 -12.30 0.51 -9.31
C ARG A 35 -12.95 1.81 -8.83
N GLY A 36 -12.97 2.84 -9.67
CA GLY A 36 -13.51 4.15 -9.33
C GLY A 36 -12.51 5.08 -8.63
N TRP A 37 -12.87 6.37 -8.60
CA TRP A 37 -12.01 7.45 -8.11
C TRP A 37 -11.67 7.32 -6.62
N ALA A 38 -12.65 7.02 -5.78
CA ALA A 38 -12.46 6.94 -4.33
C ALA A 38 -11.50 5.80 -3.95
N ALA A 39 -11.68 4.61 -4.53
CA ALA A 39 -10.80 3.47 -4.35
C ALA A 39 -9.36 3.78 -4.82
N MET A 40 -9.21 4.47 -5.95
CA MET A 40 -7.91 4.91 -6.43
C MET A 40 -7.20 5.87 -5.46
N VAL A 41 -7.91 6.87 -4.92
CA VAL A 41 -7.33 7.81 -3.95
C VAL A 41 -6.89 7.06 -2.69
N SER A 42 -7.77 6.24 -2.12
CA SER A 42 -7.48 5.43 -0.92
C SER A 42 -6.30 4.49 -1.14
N ALA A 43 -6.22 3.82 -2.29
CA ALA A 43 -5.12 2.91 -2.61
C ALA A 43 -3.79 3.66 -2.78
N ALA A 44 -3.81 4.83 -3.43
CA ALA A 44 -2.62 5.64 -3.64
C ALA A 44 -2.08 6.25 -2.33
N GLU A 45 -2.96 6.71 -1.44
CA GLU A 45 -2.58 7.17 -0.10
C GLU A 45 -1.97 6.05 0.72
N SER A 46 -2.64 4.89 0.76
CA SER A 46 -2.19 3.76 1.56
C SER A 46 -0.85 3.21 1.02
N ALA A 47 -0.67 3.11 -0.30
CA ALA A 47 0.60 2.73 -0.90
C ALA A 47 1.71 3.74 -0.55
N LEU A 48 1.43 5.04 -0.65
CA LEU A 48 2.40 6.09 -0.32
C LEU A 48 2.79 6.04 1.16
N ALA A 49 1.83 5.91 2.07
CA ALA A 49 2.06 5.87 3.51
C ALA A 49 2.92 4.66 3.93
N HIS A 50 2.70 3.48 3.33
CA HIS A 50 3.38 2.24 3.75
C HIS A 50 4.70 1.99 3.01
N THR A 51 4.87 2.52 1.80
CA THR A 51 6.02 2.20 0.94
C THR A 51 6.84 3.41 0.51
N GLY A 52 6.35 4.63 0.78
CA GLY A 52 6.95 5.86 0.30
C GLY A 52 6.81 6.09 -1.20
N ARG A 53 6.06 5.23 -1.92
CA ARG A 53 5.88 5.33 -3.38
C ARG A 53 4.47 4.96 -3.82
N VAL A 54 4.10 5.45 -5.00
CA VAL A 54 2.88 5.08 -5.72
C VAL A 54 3.30 4.33 -6.97
N ASP A 55 3.17 3.01 -6.93
CA ASP A 55 3.43 2.09 -8.04
C ASP A 55 2.31 1.04 -8.15
N GLU A 56 2.37 0.24 -9.19
CA GLU A 56 1.31 -0.72 -9.51
C GLU A 56 1.13 -1.77 -8.41
N ALA A 57 2.23 -2.37 -7.93
CA ALA A 57 2.19 -3.39 -6.90
C ALA A 57 1.62 -2.86 -5.58
N GLY A 58 2.10 -1.72 -5.10
CA GLY A 58 1.63 -1.10 -3.87
C GLY A 58 0.16 -0.69 -3.96
N MET A 59 -0.25 -0.12 -5.09
CA MET A 59 -1.66 0.24 -5.32
C MET A 59 -2.56 -0.99 -5.39
N ALA A 60 -2.12 -2.08 -6.02
CA ALA A 60 -2.91 -3.32 -6.11
C ALA A 60 -3.11 -3.95 -4.73
N VAL A 61 -2.05 -4.06 -3.93
CA VAL A 61 -2.15 -4.58 -2.55
C VAL A 61 -3.02 -3.67 -1.69
N ALA A 62 -2.86 -2.36 -1.79
CA ALA A 62 -3.68 -1.40 -1.05
C ALA A 62 -5.16 -1.47 -1.43
N ALA A 63 -5.48 -1.63 -2.71
CA ALA A 63 -6.85 -1.82 -3.18
C ALA A 63 -7.46 -3.12 -2.65
N LEU A 64 -6.74 -4.25 -2.77
CA LEU A 64 -7.19 -5.53 -2.23
C LEU A 64 -7.39 -5.48 -0.71
N ARG A 65 -6.49 -4.82 0.02
CA ARG A 65 -6.63 -4.60 1.47
C ARG A 65 -7.81 -3.70 1.83
N SER A 66 -8.29 -2.83 0.95
CA SER A 66 -9.50 -2.05 1.22
C SER A 66 -10.78 -2.89 1.02
N GLU A 67 -10.69 -3.94 0.22
CA GLU A 67 -11.76 -4.91 -0.02
C GLU A 67 -11.76 -6.05 1.00
N SER A 68 -10.60 -6.35 1.60
CA SER A 68 -10.47 -7.35 2.67
C SER A 68 -10.37 -6.70 4.07
N GLY A 69 -11.12 -7.22 5.02
CA GLY A 69 -10.95 -6.86 6.43
C GLY A 69 -9.68 -7.48 7.02
N PRO A 70 -9.14 -6.93 8.13
CA PRO A 70 -8.14 -7.64 8.91
C PRO A 70 -8.74 -8.97 9.40
N THR A 71 -8.02 -10.06 9.19
CA THR A 71 -8.34 -11.35 9.81
C THR A 71 -7.75 -11.34 11.21
N ASP A 72 -8.62 -11.37 12.22
CA ASP A 72 -8.21 -11.56 13.60
C ASP A 72 -8.11 -13.07 13.87
N TYR A 73 -6.99 -13.50 14.43
CA TYR A 73 -6.77 -14.88 14.82
C TYR A 73 -6.95 -14.97 16.33
N ASP A 74 -7.90 -15.80 16.75
CA ASP A 74 -8.23 -16.05 18.14
C ASP A 74 -7.25 -17.02 18.82
N GLU A 75 -6.51 -17.80 18.03
CA GLU A 75 -5.48 -18.70 18.52
C GLU A 75 -4.20 -17.92 18.91
N PRO A 76 -3.72 -18.05 20.17
CA PRO A 76 -2.48 -17.43 20.58
C PRO A 76 -1.30 -18.05 19.85
N VAL A 77 -0.38 -17.21 19.38
CA VAL A 77 0.84 -17.69 18.71
C VAL A 77 1.74 -18.39 19.74
N ASP A 78 1.86 -19.72 19.64
CA ASP A 78 2.78 -20.53 20.46
C ASP A 78 4.17 -20.61 19.80
N PHE A 79 5.13 -19.89 20.37
CA PHE A 79 6.54 -19.97 19.96
C PHE A 79 7.31 -21.08 20.69
N GLY A 80 6.71 -21.82 21.61
CA GLY A 80 7.38 -22.86 22.40
C GLY A 80 7.97 -23.99 21.55
N VAL A 81 7.33 -24.34 20.42
CA VAL A 81 7.87 -25.30 19.45
C VAL A 81 9.09 -24.73 18.71
N TYR A 82 9.06 -23.44 18.38
CA TYR A 82 10.18 -22.75 17.73
C TYR A 82 11.36 -22.63 18.69
N ASP A 83 11.11 -22.21 19.93
CA ASP A 83 12.10 -22.12 21.00
C ASP A 83 12.68 -23.49 21.37
N ALA A 84 11.87 -24.57 21.35
CA ALA A 84 12.39 -25.92 21.58
C ALA A 84 13.28 -26.42 20.42
N ALA A 85 13.00 -25.99 19.19
CA ALA A 85 13.74 -26.39 18.00
C ALA A 85 15.03 -25.56 17.79
N PHE A 86 15.02 -24.28 18.16
CA PHE A 86 16.10 -23.33 17.85
C PHE A 86 16.69 -22.62 19.09
N GLY A 87 16.12 -22.81 20.28
CA GLY A 87 16.56 -22.23 21.54
C GLY A 87 17.65 -23.04 22.23
N LYS A 88 18.82 -23.12 21.60
CA LYS A 88 20.16 -23.33 22.21
C LYS A 88 21.16 -23.18 21.07
N GLU A 89 22.03 -22.17 21.05
CA GLU A 89 23.16 -22.00 21.97
C GLU A 89 23.27 -20.59 22.57
N ALA A 90 23.07 -20.48 23.89
CA ALA A 90 23.66 -19.43 24.72
C ALA A 90 24.07 -20.09 26.05
N ALA A 91 25.17 -20.86 26.01
CA ALA A 91 26.01 -21.24 27.13
C ALA A 91 27.34 -21.78 26.61
#